data_AF-A0A7S3RH43-F1
#
_entry.id   AF-A0A7S3RH43-F1
#
_cell.length_a   1.000
_cell.length_b   1.000
_cell.length_c   1.000
_cell.angle_alpha   90.00
_cell.angle_beta   90.00
_cell.angle_gamma   90.00
#
_symmetry.space_group_name_H-M   'P 1'
#
loop_
_entity.id
_entity.type
_entity.pdbx_description
1 polymer ?
#
loop_
_entity_poly.entity_id
_entity_poly.type
_entity_poly.pdbx_seq_one_letter_code
_entity_poly.pdbx_strand_id
1 'polypeptide(L)'
;MAASVTGLRAPSAKGRRQGPYAGMDLSAVVSTLESHWVVLEAELAEIKKDYVTMRSFTRKYGEYWSRSLATLRKLRVEKENLLKEIKFQMELFNLHIQQGRDLCYKLSQMASTIKTQPQHSTQQLSIEVVSPILANAQNPLAVSRHPND
;
A
#
# COMPACT_ATOMS: atom_id res chain seq x y z
N MET A 1 -39.85 4.68 42.78
CA MET A 1 -39.26 5.32 41.58
C MET A 1 -38.34 4.31 40.93
N ALA A 2 -38.68 3.89 39.71
CA ALA A 2 -37.96 2.88 38.93
C ALA A 2 -37.12 3.56 37.83
N ALA A 3 -35.93 3.03 37.57
CA ALA A 3 -35.37 2.86 36.23
C ALA A 3 -34.05 2.04 36.31
N SER A 4 -34.09 0.83 35.78
CA SER A 4 -32.92 0.05 35.35
C SER A 4 -32.33 0.66 34.08
N VAL A 5 -31.00 0.66 33.91
CA VAL A 5 -30.37 0.49 32.59
C VAL A 5 -29.10 -0.36 32.71
N THR A 6 -29.23 -1.59 32.26
CA THR A 6 -28.20 -2.50 31.77
C THR A 6 -27.41 -1.88 30.62
N GLY A 7 -26.08 -1.97 30.67
CA GLY A 7 -25.19 -1.62 29.56
C GLY A 7 -23.96 -2.51 29.54
N LEU A 8 -24.11 -3.70 28.97
CA LEU A 8 -23.02 -4.62 28.62
C LEU A 8 -22.03 -3.92 27.70
N ARG A 9 -20.81 -3.70 28.18
CA ARG A 9 -19.68 -3.25 27.35
C ARG A 9 -19.17 -4.45 26.54
N ALA A 10 -19.55 -4.51 25.28
CA ALA A 10 -18.89 -5.40 24.32
C ALA A 10 -17.44 -4.91 24.08
N PRO A 11 -16.40 -5.76 24.23
CA PRO A 11 -15.09 -5.43 23.73
C PRO A 11 -15.14 -5.38 22.20
N SER A 12 -14.76 -4.21 21.68
CA SER A 12 -14.71 -3.87 20.28
C SER A 12 -13.82 -4.84 19.50
N ALA A 13 -14.25 -5.06 18.27
CA ALA A 13 -13.81 -6.07 17.34
C ALA A 13 -12.33 -5.98 16.95
N LYS A 14 -11.84 -7.17 16.57
CA LYS A 14 -10.79 -7.42 15.58
C LYS A 14 -9.37 -7.14 16.03
N GLY A 15 -8.72 -8.22 16.48
CA GLY A 15 -7.30 -8.44 16.25
C GLY A 15 -6.99 -8.20 14.78
N ARG A 16 -6.44 -7.01 14.49
CA ARG A 16 -5.80 -6.69 13.24
C ARG A 16 -4.65 -7.68 13.13
N ARG A 17 -4.76 -8.67 12.23
CA ARG A 17 -3.63 -9.53 11.87
C ARG A 17 -2.53 -8.60 11.42
N GLN A 18 -1.58 -8.34 12.31
CA GLN A 18 -0.36 -7.63 11.99
C GLN A 18 0.37 -8.54 11.01
N GLY A 19 0.39 -8.14 9.74
CA GLY A 19 1.29 -8.77 8.78
C GLY A 19 2.73 -8.67 9.31
N PRO A 20 3.64 -9.54 8.85
CA PRO A 20 5.00 -9.64 9.38
C PRO A 20 5.82 -8.34 9.33
N TYR A 21 5.31 -7.29 8.66
CA TYR A 21 5.93 -5.98 8.50
C TYR A 21 5.16 -4.83 9.17
N ALA A 22 4.09 -5.11 9.93
CA ALA A 22 3.26 -4.08 10.55
C ALA A 22 3.97 -3.26 11.65
N GLY A 23 5.19 -3.64 12.03
CA GLY A 23 6.03 -2.95 13.02
C GLY A 23 7.29 -2.29 12.45
N MET A 24 7.58 -2.38 11.15
CA MET A 24 8.74 -1.68 10.59
C MET A 24 8.37 -0.23 10.27
N ASP A 25 8.94 0.69 11.04
CA ASP A 25 8.85 2.11 10.79
C ASP A 25 9.70 2.48 9.57
N LEU A 26 9.02 2.79 8.46
CA LEU A 26 9.64 3.20 7.20
C LEU A 26 10.52 4.44 7.38
N SER A 27 10.14 5.34 8.28
CA SER A 27 10.95 6.54 8.56
C SER A 27 12.29 6.15 9.20
N ALA A 28 12.29 5.18 10.12
CA ALA A 28 13.50 4.68 10.74
C ALA A 28 14.45 4.02 9.72
N VAL A 29 13.92 3.30 8.73
CA VAL A 29 14.72 2.70 7.64
C VAL A 29 15.38 3.79 6.80
N VAL A 30 14.63 4.81 6.39
CA VAL A 30 15.17 5.93 5.60
C VAL A 30 16.23 6.69 6.39
N SER A 31 15.97 7.04 7.65
CA SER A 31 16.95 7.71 8.51
C SER A 31 18.23 6.89 8.71
N THR A 32 18.12 5.56 8.78
CA THR A 32 19.29 4.67 8.88
C THR A 32 20.11 4.71 7.58
N LEU A 33 19.45 4.65 6.41
CA LEU A 33 20.13 4.72 5.12
C LEU A 33 20.81 6.08 4.91
N GLU A 34 20.15 7.18 5.28
CA GLU A 34 20.72 8.52 5.23
C GLU A 34 21.92 8.67 6.16
N SER A 35 21.83 8.14 7.39
CA SER A 35 22.98 8.14 8.31
C SER A 35 24.15 7.34 7.75
N HIS A 36 23.89 6.16 7.19
CA HIS A 36 24.93 5.32 6.59
C HIS A 36 25.56 5.98 5.36
N TRP A 37 24.75 6.67 4.54
CA TRP A 37 25.23 7.44 3.41
C TRP A 37 26.27 8.47 3.83
N VAL A 38 25.94 9.32 4.81
CA VAL A 38 26.83 10.40 5.29
C VAL A 38 28.14 9.84 5.85
N VAL A 39 28.06 8.74 6.61
CA VAL A 39 29.26 8.08 7.14
C VAL A 39 30.14 7.53 6.02
N LEU A 40 29.56 6.84 5.03
CA LEU A 40 30.32 6.31 3.89
C LEU A 40 30.98 7.40 3.06
N GLU A 41 30.33 8.55 2.87
CA GLU A 41 30.93 9.69 2.17
C GLU A 41 32.14 10.26 2.93
N ALA A 42 32.01 10.40 4.25
CA ALA A 42 33.11 10.86 5.10
C ALA A 42 34.29 9.87 5.10
N GLU A 43 34.02 8.58 5.27
CA GLU A 43 35.03 7.51 5.21
C GLU A 43 35.74 7.48 3.84
N LEU A 44 35.00 7.63 2.74
CA LEU A 44 35.60 7.69 1.40
C LEU A 44 36.49 8.91 1.20
N ALA A 45 36.12 10.07 1.77
CA ALA A 45 36.95 11.26 1.76
C ALA A 45 38.25 11.04 2.54
N GLU A 46 38.16 10.41 3.71
CA GLU A 46 39.31 10.07 4.55
C GLU A 46 40.23 9.04 3.86
N ILE A 47 39.68 7.96 3.31
CA ILE A 47 40.45 6.96 2.54
C ILE A 47 41.21 7.62 1.38
N LYS A 48 40.61 8.60 0.69
CA LYS A 48 41.30 9.34 -0.38
C LYS A 48 42.49 10.14 0.15
N LYS A 49 42.34 10.80 1.31
CA LYS A 49 43.41 11.54 1.98
C LYS A 49 44.54 10.61 2.43
N ASP A 50 44.19 9.48 3.05
CA ASP A 50 45.15 8.48 3.51
C ASP A 50 45.90 7.87 2.34
N TYR A 51 45.21 7.60 1.24
CA TYR A 51 45.82 7.08 0.02
C TYR A 51 46.91 8.00 -0.53
N VAL A 52 46.67 9.33 -0.55
CA VAL A 52 47.67 10.32 -0.96
C VAL A 52 48.88 10.31 -0.01
N THR A 53 48.62 10.32 1.30
CA THR A 53 49.65 10.32 2.34
C THR A 53 50.52 9.06 2.24
N MET A 54 49.89 7.89 2.15
CA MET A 54 50.57 6.62 2.01
C MET A 54 51.36 6.50 0.72
N ARG A 55 50.84 7.02 -0.40
CA ARG A 55 51.59 7.07 -1.66
C ARG A 55 52.87 7.90 -1.52
N SER A 56 52.82 8.98 -0.75
CA SER A 56 54.01 9.78 -0.45
C SER A 56 55.03 9.00 0.39
N PHE A 57 54.57 8.20 1.36
CA PHE A 57 55.43 7.35 2.17
C PHE A 57 56.04 6.20 1.37
N THR A 58 55.28 5.58 0.46
CA THR A 58 55.82 4.55 -0.44
C THR A 58 56.94 5.12 -1.31
N ARG A 59 56.80 6.36 -1.79
CA ARG A 59 57.84 7.02 -2.59
C ARG A 59 59.09 7.37 -1.78
N LYS A 60 58.93 7.76 -0.51
CA LYS A 60 60.03 8.20 0.36
C LYS A 60 60.77 7.05 1.04
N TYR A 61 60.03 6.03 1.49
CA TYR A 61 60.52 4.96 2.36
C TYR A 61 60.48 3.58 1.70
N GLY A 62 60.09 3.50 0.42
CA GLY A 62 60.07 2.26 -0.35
C GLY A 62 58.82 1.41 -0.13
N GLU A 63 58.92 0.14 -0.52
CA GLU A 63 57.76 -0.75 -0.72
C GLU A 63 57.08 -1.26 0.55
N TYR A 64 57.57 -0.92 1.75
CA TYR A 64 56.94 -1.32 3.02
C TYR A 64 55.43 -0.97 3.07
N TRP A 65 55.06 0.16 2.46
CA TRP A 65 53.69 0.68 2.42
C TRP A 65 52.84 0.10 1.28
N SER A 66 53.39 -0.73 0.39
CA SER A 66 52.70 -1.26 -0.78
C SER A 66 51.45 -2.10 -0.41
N ARG A 67 51.57 -2.94 0.62
CA ARG A 67 50.47 -3.78 1.11
C ARG A 67 49.30 -2.93 1.63
N SER A 68 49.59 -1.93 2.45
CA SER A 68 48.55 -1.05 3.00
C SER A 68 47.91 -0.19 1.88
N LEU A 69 48.64 0.14 0.80
CA LEU A 69 48.08 0.84 -0.37
C LEU A 69 47.09 -0.05 -1.11
N ALA A 70 47.41 -1.34 -1.27
CA ALA A 70 46.50 -2.31 -1.87
C ALA A 70 45.23 -2.48 -1.02
N THR A 71 45.36 -2.57 0.31
CA THR A 71 44.22 -2.62 1.23
C THR A 71 43.33 -1.38 1.11
N LEU A 72 43.92 -0.17 1.10
CA LEU A 72 43.15 1.07 0.93
C LEU A 72 42.42 1.14 -0.41
N ARG A 73 43.02 0.64 -1.51
CA ARG A 73 42.33 0.55 -2.81
C ARG A 73 41.13 -0.37 -2.74
N LYS A 74 41.31 -1.56 -2.16
CA LYS A 74 40.22 -2.54 -2.00
C LYS A 74 39.08 -1.95 -1.17
N LEU A 75 39.41 -1.37 -0.03
CA LEU A 75 38.44 -0.76 0.88
C LEU A 75 37.69 0.39 0.20
N ARG A 76 38.39 1.23 -0.56
CA ARG A 76 37.77 2.30 -1.34
C ARG A 76 36.71 1.75 -2.30
N VAL A 77 37.03 0.72 -3.07
CA VAL A 77 36.10 0.11 -4.04
C VAL A 77 34.90 -0.51 -3.32
N GLU A 78 35.13 -1.20 -2.21
CA GLU A 78 34.05 -1.79 -1.40
C GLU A 78 33.08 -0.71 -0.89
N LYS A 79 33.62 0.39 -0.35
CA LYS A 79 32.83 1.52 0.17
C LYS A 79 32.11 2.29 -0.94
N GLU A 80 32.73 2.49 -2.11
CA GLU A 80 32.08 3.09 -3.29
C GLU A 80 30.91 2.23 -3.79
N ASN A 81 31.05 0.90 -3.75
CA ASN A 81 29.97 -0.01 -4.15
C ASN A 81 28.81 0.01 -3.15
N LEU A 82 29.08 0.02 -1.84
CA LEU A 82 28.06 0.17 -0.81
C LEU A 82 27.29 1.49 -0.96
N LEU A 83 27.99 2.58 -1.26
CA LEU A 83 27.35 3.88 -1.48
C LEU A 83 26.40 3.84 -2.69
N LYS A 84 26.83 3.23 -3.81
CA LYS A 84 25.96 3.04 -4.99
C LYS A 84 24.72 2.22 -4.66
N GLU A 85 24.88 1.17 -3.87
CA GLU A 85 23.77 0.32 -3.44
C GLU A 85 22.76 1.10 -2.60
N ILE A 86 23.22 1.88 -1.61
CA ILE A 86 22.32 2.73 -0.81
C ILE A 86 21.57 3.71 -1.70
N LYS A 87 22.24 4.33 -2.67
CA LYS A 87 21.59 5.23 -3.62
C LYS A 87 20.46 4.54 -4.38
N PHE A 88 20.77 3.37 -4.93
CA PHE A 88 19.81 2.57 -5.68
C PHE A 88 18.61 2.16 -4.81
N GLN A 89 18.85 1.74 -3.57
CA GLN A 89 17.78 1.41 -2.63
C GLN A 89 16.89 2.62 -2.30
N MET A 90 17.47 3.81 -2.12
CA MET A 90 16.69 5.04 -1.92
C MET A 90 15.85 5.40 -3.16
N GLU A 91 16.39 5.25 -4.36
CA GLU A 91 15.67 5.50 -5.62
C GLU A 91 14.50 4.52 -5.80
N LEU A 92 14.72 3.22 -5.58
CA LEU A 92 13.68 2.20 -5.59
C LEU A 92 12.61 2.46 -4.54
N PHE A 93 13.02 2.87 -3.34
CA PHE A 93 12.09 3.22 -2.27
C PHE A 93 11.16 4.36 -2.69
N ASN A 94 11.73 5.44 -3.23
CA ASN A 94 10.96 6.58 -3.73
C ASN A 94 9.97 6.17 -4.83
N LEU A 95 10.39 5.31 -5.76
CA LEU A 95 9.52 4.76 -6.80
C LEU A 95 8.33 4.00 -6.20
N HIS A 96 8.56 3.13 -5.23
CA HIS A 96 7.49 2.36 -4.59
C HIS A 96 6.51 3.26 -3.81
N ILE A 97 7.01 4.29 -3.11
CA ILE A 97 6.16 5.27 -2.43
C ILE A 97 5.27 6.01 -3.44
N GLN A 98 5.81 6.41 -4.58
CA GLN A 98 5.04 7.07 -5.63
C GLN A 98 3.97 6.16 -6.21
N GLN A 99 4.31 4.91 -6.55
CA GLN A 99 3.35 3.91 -7.03
C GLN A 99 2.23 3.65 -6.01
N GLY A 100 2.56 3.58 -4.72
CA GLY A 100 1.58 3.45 -3.64
C GLY A 100 0.61 4.64 -3.58
N ARG A 101 1.13 5.87 -3.71
CA ARG A 101 0.30 7.09 -3.76
C ARG A 101 -0.64 7.08 -4.97
N ASP A 102 -0.13 6.72 -6.14
CA ASP A 102 -0.94 6.64 -7.37
C ASP A 102 -2.06 5.60 -7.24
N LEU A 103 -1.78 4.46 -6.62
CA LEU A 103 -2.78 3.43 -6.34
C LEU A 103 -3.86 3.95 -5.37
N CYS A 104 -3.46 4.56 -4.25
CA CYS A 104 -4.40 5.15 -3.30
C CYS A 104 -5.29 6.21 -3.95
N TYR A 105 -4.72 7.06 -4.81
CA TYR A 105 -5.47 8.06 -5.56
C TYR A 105 -6.52 7.41 -6.47
N LYS A 106 -6.13 6.43 -7.30
CA LYS A 106 -7.07 5.71 -8.18
C LYS A 106 -8.19 5.03 -7.40
N LEU A 107 -7.86 4.38 -6.28
CA LEU A 107 -8.85 3.74 -5.41
C LEU A 107 -9.82 4.75 -4.78
N SER A 108 -9.32 5.93 -4.36
CA SER A 108 -10.16 7.01 -3.83
C SER A 108 -11.13 7.55 -4.87
N GLN A 109 -10.70 7.71 -6.11
CA GLN A 109 -11.56 8.14 -7.21
C GLN A 109 -12.66 7.11 -7.49
N MET A 110 -12.31 5.82 -7.59
CA MET A 110 -13.28 4.75 -7.78
C MET A 110 -14.30 4.65 -6.62
N ALA A 111 -13.83 4.75 -5.38
CA ALA A 111 -14.70 4.74 -4.20
C ALA A 111 -15.69 5.92 -4.20
N SER A 112 -15.28 7.06 -4.74
CA SER A 112 -16.14 8.23 -4.90
C SER A 112 -17.21 8.01 -5.96
N THR A 113 -16.85 7.41 -7.11
CA THR A 113 -17.81 7.04 -8.18
C THR A 113 -18.83 5.98 -7.73
N ILE A 114 -18.42 5.02 -6.90
CA ILE A 114 -19.35 4.00 -6.36
C ILE A 114 -20.37 4.64 -5.40
N LYS A 115 -19.98 5.67 -4.63
CA LYS A 115 -20.90 6.40 -3.74
C LYS A 115 -21.87 7.32 -4.48
N THR A 116 -21.53 7.74 -5.70
CA THR A 116 -22.35 8.64 -6.53
C THR A 116 -23.15 7.93 -7.61
N GLN A 117 -23.37 6.61 -7.51
CA GLN A 117 -24.45 6.01 -8.30
C GLN A 117 -25.77 6.65 -7.86
N PRO A 118 -26.48 7.38 -8.75
CA PRO A 118 -27.76 7.95 -8.38
C PRO A 118 -28.72 6.80 -8.12
N GLN A 119 -29.60 6.98 -7.14
CA GLN A 119 -30.90 6.32 -7.13
C GLN A 119 -31.68 6.74 -8.38
N HIS A 120 -31.34 6.19 -9.55
CA HIS A 120 -32.21 6.26 -10.70
C HIS A 120 -33.01 4.95 -10.78
N SER A 121 -34.27 5.12 -10.40
CA SER A 121 -35.44 4.37 -10.85
C SER A 121 -35.46 2.87 -10.56
N THR A 122 -36.09 2.53 -9.44
CA THR A 122 -37.16 1.52 -9.43
C THR A 122 -38.24 1.94 -10.44
N GLN A 123 -37.97 1.86 -11.73
CA GLN A 123 -39.03 1.82 -12.72
C GLN A 123 -39.70 0.47 -12.51
N GLN A 124 -40.83 0.54 -11.82
CA GLN A 124 -41.91 -0.41 -11.78
C GLN A 124 -42.11 -0.98 -13.20
N LEU A 125 -41.46 -2.11 -13.48
CA LEU A 125 -41.84 -2.99 -14.58
C LEU A 125 -43.19 -3.57 -14.16
N SER A 126 -44.26 -2.84 -14.42
CA SER A 126 -45.60 -3.41 -14.56
C SER A 126 -45.52 -4.38 -15.73
N ILE A 127 -45.10 -5.61 -15.43
CA ILE A 127 -45.32 -6.75 -16.29
C ILE A 127 -46.84 -6.91 -16.28
N GLU A 128 -47.47 -6.37 -17.32
CA GLU A 128 -48.84 -6.68 -17.66
C GLU A 128 -48.85 -8.17 -18.01
N VAL A 129 -49.12 -9.00 -17.00
CA VAL A 129 -49.26 -10.45 -17.16
C VAL A 129 -50.58 -10.68 -17.87
N VAL A 130 -50.60 -10.50 -19.20
CA VAL A 130 -51.65 -11.08 -20.02
C VAL A 130 -51.40 -12.58 -20.03
N SER A 131 -52.09 -13.30 -19.15
CA SER A 131 -52.23 -14.75 -19.23
C SER A 131 -53.55 -15.07 -19.91
N PRO A 132 -53.61 -15.30 -21.23
CA PRO A 132 -54.72 -16.02 -21.79
C PRO A 132 -54.34 -17.49 -21.73
N ILE A 133 -55.04 -18.28 -20.92
CA ILE A 133 -55.44 -19.67 -21.20
C ILE A 133 -56.01 -20.27 -19.90
N LEU A 134 -57.16 -20.93 -20.06
CA LEU A 134 -57.84 -21.87 -19.15
C LEU A 134 -58.76 -21.28 -18.06
N ALA A 135 -59.99 -20.96 -18.46
CA ALA A 135 -61.18 -21.24 -17.65
C ALA A 135 -62.37 -21.58 -18.56
N ASN A 136 -62.27 -22.68 -19.31
CA ASN A 136 -63.46 -23.37 -19.81
C ASN A 136 -63.71 -24.55 -18.88
N ALA A 137 -64.38 -24.28 -17.76
CA ALA A 137 -64.82 -25.30 -16.82
C ALA A 137 -66.04 -24.78 -16.05
N GLN A 138 -67.15 -25.48 -16.23
CA GLN A 138 -68.40 -25.40 -15.47
C GLN A 138 -69.22 -24.10 -15.58
N ASN A 139 -70.12 -24.09 -16.56
CA ASN A 139 -71.42 -23.43 -16.43
C ASN A 139 -72.39 -24.40 -15.74
N PRO A 140 -72.93 -24.06 -14.55
CA PRO A 140 -74.28 -24.47 -14.22
C PRO A 140 -75.12 -23.28 -13.75
N LEU A 141 -76.14 -22.98 -14.56
CA LEU A 141 -77.46 -22.46 -14.18
C LEU A 141 -77.53 -21.11 -13.45
N ALA A 142 -77.86 -20.05 -14.20
CA ALA A 142 -78.57 -18.89 -13.66
C ALA A 142 -79.84 -18.62 -14.48
N VAL A 143 -80.97 -19.10 -13.95
CA VAL A 143 -82.32 -18.66 -14.31
C VAL A 143 -82.47 -17.21 -13.84
N SER A 144 -82.60 -16.25 -14.75
CA SER A 144 -83.03 -14.90 -14.38
C SER A 144 -84.56 -14.81 -14.43
N ARG A 145 -85.19 -14.74 -13.24
CA ARG A 145 -86.51 -14.13 -13.10
C ARG A 145 -86.30 -12.62 -12.99
N HIS A 146 -86.94 -11.85 -13.85
CA HIS A 146 -87.16 -10.42 -13.62
C HIS A 146 -88.68 -10.18 -13.55
N PRO A 147 -89.18 -9.52 -12.49
CA PRO A 147 -90.55 -9.02 -12.42
C PRO A 147 -90.62 -7.51 -12.72
N ASN A 148 -91.81 -7.09 -13.19
CA ASN A 148 -92.41 -5.73 -13.21
C ASN A 148 -91.68 -4.68 -14.08
N ASP A 149 -92.29 -3.93 -14.99
CA ASP A 149 -93.68 -3.60 -15.34
C ASP A 149 -93.79 -3.41 -16.86
#